data_AF-A0A7D9EP89-F1
#
_entry.id   AF-A0A7D9EP89-F1
#
_cell.length_a   1.000
_cell.length_b   1.000
_cell.length_c   1.000
_cell.angle_alpha   90.00
_cell.angle_beta   90.00
_cell.angle_gamma   90.00
#
_symmetry.space_group_name_H-M   'P 1'
#
loop_
_entity.id
_entity.type
_entity.pdbx_description
1 polymer ?
#
loop_
_entity_poly.entity_id
_entity_poly.type
_entity_poly.pdbx_seq_one_letter_code
_entity_poly.pdbx_strand_id
1 'polypeptide(L)'
;MATRKSLKNVKSEDIPDRFTLDGKEGEVKVVSVHDGDTCDVVFELRGRKERFVCRLLNYNASELKKKPINGQLARDYLAHLVMGEDPDADGFFDPEGIWTKEQLQEKLDKSKNLVYAVFGKFDSFGRALVTLYTDSSKNKSINAMMKKFVQKLKKR
;
A
#
# COMPACT_ATOMS: atom_id res chain seq x y z
N MET A 1 18.94 24.01 7.23
CA MET A 1 17.64 24.33 7.84
C MET A 1 17.13 25.62 7.22
N ALA A 2 15.90 25.66 6.70
CA ALA A 2 15.33 26.90 6.18
C ALA A 2 15.15 27.88 7.33
N THR A 3 15.83 29.02 7.30
CA THR A 3 15.73 30.04 8.34
C THR A 3 14.41 30.80 8.19
N ARG A 4 13.78 31.18 9.30
CA ARG A 4 12.51 31.95 9.35
C ARG A 4 12.52 33.22 8.47
N LYS A 5 13.70 33.74 8.14
CA LYS A 5 13.94 34.89 7.25
C LYS A 5 13.69 34.55 5.76
N SER A 6 13.95 33.30 5.34
CA SER A 6 13.83 32.84 3.95
C SER A 6 12.39 32.67 3.48
N LEU A 7 11.46 32.34 4.38
CA LEU A 7 10.04 32.14 4.05
C LEU A 7 9.24 33.45 3.95
N LYS A 8 9.75 34.56 4.50
CA LYS A 8 9.02 35.84 4.53
C LYS A 8 8.86 36.51 3.16
N ASN A 9 9.74 36.16 2.21
CA ASN A 9 9.82 36.81 0.90
C ASN A 9 9.46 35.88 -0.27
N VAL A 10 8.90 34.69 0.01
CA VAL A 10 8.52 33.72 -1.03
C VAL A 10 7.32 34.28 -1.80
N LYS A 11 7.47 34.44 -3.12
CA LYS A 11 6.35 34.76 -4.02
C LYS A 11 5.75 33.47 -4.57
N SER A 12 4.51 33.53 -5.05
CA SER A 12 3.85 32.38 -5.68
C SER A 12 4.65 31.81 -6.85
N GLU A 13 5.38 32.65 -7.58
CA GLU A 13 6.27 32.27 -8.70
C GLU A 13 7.51 31.48 -8.25
N ASP A 14 7.94 31.65 -7.00
CA ASP A 14 9.12 30.97 -6.45
C ASP A 14 8.77 29.59 -5.87
N ILE A 15 7.49 29.26 -5.78
CA ILE A 15 7.01 28.00 -5.19
C ILE A 15 7.11 26.93 -6.28
N PRO A 16 7.95 25.89 -6.08
CA PRO A 16 8.00 24.78 -7.02
C PRO A 16 6.63 24.10 -7.08
N ASP A 17 6.39 23.37 -8.17
CA ASP A 17 5.18 22.59 -8.32
C ASP A 17 4.92 21.71 -7.09
N ARG A 18 3.63 21.50 -6.82
CA ARG A 18 3.20 20.66 -5.70
C ARG A 18 3.94 19.33 -5.76
N PHE A 19 4.45 18.93 -4.60
CA PHE A 19 5.08 17.63 -4.46
C PHE A 19 4.13 16.54 -4.94
N THR A 20 4.63 15.70 -5.85
CA THR A 20 3.88 14.59 -6.41
C THR A 20 4.73 13.33 -6.48
N LEU A 21 4.07 12.19 -6.33
CA LEU A 21 4.60 10.87 -6.67
C LEU A 21 4.07 10.37 -8.00
N ASP A 22 3.18 11.12 -8.67
CA ASP A 22 2.57 10.72 -9.93
C ASP A 22 3.63 10.42 -11.00
N GLY A 23 3.58 9.19 -11.53
CA GLY A 23 4.53 8.68 -12.52
C GLY A 23 5.86 8.18 -11.94
N LYS A 24 6.09 8.27 -10.62
CA LYS A 24 7.26 7.63 -9.99
C LYS A 24 7.01 6.14 -9.78
N GLU A 25 8.08 5.37 -9.86
CA GLU A 25 8.05 3.94 -9.62
C GLU A 25 9.36 3.44 -9.03
N GLY A 26 9.32 2.26 -8.42
CA GLY A 26 10.48 1.59 -7.86
C GLY A 26 10.14 0.57 -6.79
N GLU A 27 11.17 -0.05 -6.25
CA GLU A 27 11.04 -1.00 -5.14
C GLU A 27 10.66 -0.28 -3.85
N VAL A 28 9.69 -0.85 -3.14
CA VAL A 28 9.20 -0.36 -1.86
C VAL A 28 9.11 -1.50 -0.86
N LYS A 29 9.26 -1.16 0.42
CA LYS A 29 8.89 -2.06 1.51
C LYS A 29 7.51 -1.66 2.04
N VAL A 30 6.57 -2.59 2.06
CA VAL A 30 5.29 -2.40 2.77
C VAL A 30 5.55 -2.61 4.25
N VAL A 31 5.25 -1.60 5.07
CA VAL A 31 5.56 -1.60 6.52
C VAL A 31 4.33 -1.66 7.40
N SER A 32 3.15 -1.36 6.86
CA SER A 32 1.87 -1.55 7.54
C SER A 32 0.78 -1.82 6.52
N VAL A 33 -0.24 -2.59 6.90
CA VAL A 33 -1.45 -2.81 6.10
C VAL A 33 -2.64 -2.44 6.97
N HIS A 34 -3.37 -1.40 6.58
CA HIS A 34 -4.49 -0.86 7.35
C HIS A 34 -5.77 -1.64 7.09
N ASP A 35 -6.10 -1.87 5.83
CA ASP A 35 -7.25 -2.64 5.35
C ASP A 35 -6.91 -3.30 4.00
N GLY A 36 -7.91 -3.86 3.31
CA GLY A 36 -7.70 -4.57 2.06
C GLY A 36 -7.30 -3.69 0.87
N ASP A 37 -7.29 -2.37 0.96
CA ASP A 37 -6.86 -1.46 -0.11
C ASP A 37 -5.95 -0.32 0.36
N THR A 38 -5.57 -0.26 1.63
CA THR A 38 -4.73 0.81 2.20
C THR A 38 -3.53 0.23 2.96
N CYS A 39 -2.32 0.70 2.64
CA CYS A 39 -1.07 0.28 3.28
C CYS A 39 -0.07 1.43 3.39
N ASP A 40 0.89 1.35 4.31
CA ASP A 40 2.04 2.25 4.32
C ASP A 40 3.21 1.59 3.60
N VAL A 41 3.84 2.34 2.71
CA VAL A 41 5.06 1.92 2.02
C VAL A 41 6.22 2.84 2.38
N VAL A 42 7.42 2.28 2.45
CA VAL A 42 8.67 3.03 2.52
C VAL A 42 9.29 3.03 1.12
N PHE A 43 9.49 4.23 0.59
CA PHE A 43 10.06 4.46 -0.73
C PHE A 43 11.27 5.39 -0.60
N GLU A 44 12.34 5.08 -1.34
CA GLU A 44 13.53 5.92 -1.33
C GLU A 44 13.35 7.09 -2.30
N LEU A 45 13.35 8.30 -1.74
CA LEU A 45 13.18 9.53 -2.50
C LEU A 45 14.28 10.53 -2.12
N ARG A 46 15.12 10.88 -3.12
CA ARG A 46 16.24 11.83 -2.95
C ARG A 46 17.22 11.40 -1.83
N GLY A 47 17.55 10.10 -1.78
CA GLY A 47 18.48 9.53 -0.80
C GLY A 47 17.93 9.45 0.62
N ARG A 48 16.61 9.56 0.79
CA ARG A 48 15.92 9.43 2.07
C ARG A 48 14.81 8.40 1.98
N LYS A 49 14.64 7.61 3.04
CA LYS A 49 13.53 6.68 3.19
C LYS A 49 12.33 7.46 3.69
N GLU A 50 11.35 7.65 2.83
CA GLU A 50 10.12 8.37 3.14
C GLU A 50 8.96 7.37 3.23
N ARG A 51 8.07 7.57 4.20
CA ARG A 51 6.88 6.75 4.38
C ARG A 51 5.69 7.42 3.70
N PHE A 52 4.95 6.66 2.91
CA PHE A 52 3.72 7.13 2.26
C PHE A 52 2.56 6.21 2.57
N VAL A 53 1.44 6.80 2.99
CA VAL A 53 0.16 6.10 3.06
C VAL A 53 -0.36 5.96 1.63
N CYS A 54 -0.62 4.73 1.22
CA CYS A 54 -0.98 4.41 -0.15
C CYS A 54 -2.34 3.72 -0.21
N ARG A 55 -3.08 4.02 -1.28
CA ARG A 55 -4.33 3.36 -1.61
C ARG A 55 -4.19 2.61 -2.92
N LEU A 56 -4.49 1.32 -2.92
CA LEU A 56 -4.42 0.47 -4.09
C LEU A 56 -5.54 0.83 -5.08
N LEU A 57 -5.15 1.11 -6.32
CA LEU A 57 -6.05 1.44 -7.41
C LEU A 57 -6.92 0.28 -7.88
N ASN A 58 -8.05 0.63 -8.51
CA ASN A 58 -8.94 -0.25 -9.29
C ASN A 58 -9.86 -1.21 -8.50
N TYR A 59 -9.93 -1.09 -7.18
CA TYR A 59 -10.94 -1.73 -6.34
C TYR A 59 -11.13 -0.96 -5.02
N ASN A 60 -12.15 -1.34 -4.24
CA ASN A 60 -12.35 -0.87 -2.87
C ASN A 60 -12.61 -2.10 -2.00
N ALA A 61 -11.84 -2.25 -0.91
CA ALA A 61 -12.11 -3.26 0.11
C ALA A 61 -13.09 -2.71 1.15
N SER A 62 -13.64 -3.59 1.99
CA SER A 62 -14.50 -3.18 3.10
C SER A 62 -13.65 -2.57 4.21
N GLU A 63 -14.03 -1.37 4.70
CA GLU A 63 -13.39 -0.75 5.87
C GLU A 63 -13.50 -1.64 7.12
N LEU A 64 -12.46 -1.64 7.97
CA LEU A 64 -12.42 -2.43 9.19
C LEU A 64 -13.33 -1.92 10.32
N LYS A 65 -13.98 -0.76 10.19
CA LYS A 65 -14.72 -0.09 11.31
C LYS A 65 -15.85 -0.92 11.92
N LYS A 66 -16.36 -1.96 11.23
CA LYS A 66 -17.37 -2.89 11.77
C LYS A 66 -16.84 -4.33 11.97
N LYS A 67 -15.52 -4.53 11.92
CA LYS A 67 -14.85 -5.84 11.90
C LYS A 67 -15.55 -6.87 10.99
N PRO A 68 -16.00 -6.53 9.77
CA PRO A 68 -16.55 -7.54 8.88
C PRO A 68 -15.43 -8.56 8.62
N ILE A 69 -15.76 -9.85 8.76
CA ILE A 69 -14.83 -10.95 8.47
C ILE A 69 -14.12 -10.70 7.12
N ASN A 70 -14.88 -10.27 6.11
CA ASN A 70 -14.38 -9.94 4.78
C ASN A 70 -13.33 -8.82 4.74
N GLY A 71 -13.44 -7.79 5.60
CA GLY A 71 -12.45 -6.71 5.65
C GLY A 71 -11.13 -7.19 6.24
N GLN A 72 -11.21 -8.04 7.27
CA GLN A 72 -10.03 -8.67 7.88
C GLN A 72 -9.37 -9.68 6.95
N LEU A 73 -10.17 -10.52 6.28
CA LEU A 73 -9.70 -11.44 5.24
C LEU A 73 -8.97 -10.69 4.12
N ALA A 74 -9.53 -9.57 3.64
CA ALA A 74 -8.90 -8.77 2.59
C ALA A 74 -7.58 -8.15 3.04
N ARG A 75 -7.49 -7.68 4.29
CA ARG A 75 -6.25 -7.15 4.87
C ARG A 75 -5.17 -8.23 4.94
N ASP A 76 -5.52 -9.41 5.47
CA ASP A 76 -4.55 -10.49 5.67
C ASP A 76 -4.08 -11.07 4.34
N TYR A 77 -4.99 -11.22 3.37
CA TYR A 77 -4.64 -11.62 2.01
C TYR A 77 -3.68 -10.62 1.34
N LEU A 78 -3.93 -9.30 1.48
CA LEU A 78 -2.98 -8.29 1.01
C LEU A 78 -1.62 -8.44 1.69
N ALA A 79 -1.61 -8.68 3.00
CA ALA A 79 -0.38 -8.88 3.76
C ALA A 79 0.44 -10.08 3.26
N HIS A 80 -0.19 -11.24 3.02
CA HIS A 80 0.47 -12.40 2.41
C HIS A 80 1.13 -12.04 1.08
N LEU A 81 0.39 -11.39 0.18
CA LEU A 81 0.93 -10.99 -1.13
C LEU A 81 2.14 -10.06 -1.03
N VAL A 82 2.09 -9.04 -0.16
CA VAL A 82 3.22 -8.10 -0.02
C VAL A 82 4.41 -8.72 0.72
N MET A 83 4.18 -9.78 1.49
CA MET A 83 5.25 -10.59 2.08
C MET A 83 5.86 -11.60 1.09
N GLY A 84 5.33 -11.69 -0.13
CA GLY A 84 5.82 -12.59 -1.18
C GLY A 84 5.23 -14.00 -1.09
N GLU A 85 4.19 -14.18 -0.28
CA GLU A 85 3.49 -15.44 -0.11
C GLU A 85 2.34 -15.54 -1.13
N ASP A 86 2.04 -16.75 -1.61
CA ASP A 86 0.89 -17.02 -2.45
C ASP A 86 -0.26 -17.59 -1.60
N PRO A 87 -1.21 -16.75 -1.14
CA PRO A 87 -2.30 -17.19 -0.26
C PRO A 87 -3.30 -18.15 -0.94
N ASP A 88 -3.27 -18.28 -2.27
CA ASP A 88 -4.16 -19.18 -3.02
C ASP A 88 -3.44 -20.47 -3.49
N ALA A 89 -2.21 -20.73 -3.03
CA ALA A 89 -1.43 -21.90 -3.47
C ALA A 89 -2.18 -23.24 -3.29
N ASP A 90 -2.99 -23.36 -2.23
CA ASP A 90 -3.78 -24.57 -1.91
C ASP A 90 -5.25 -24.51 -2.39
N GLY A 91 -5.58 -23.56 -3.28
CA GLY A 91 -6.86 -23.51 -3.99
C GLY A 91 -7.96 -22.68 -3.33
N PHE A 92 -7.80 -22.27 -2.06
CA PHE A 92 -8.62 -21.22 -1.44
C PHE A 92 -7.95 -20.68 -0.17
N PHE A 93 -7.76 -19.36 -0.08
CA PHE A 93 -7.33 -18.73 1.17
C PHE A 93 -8.40 -18.85 2.26
N ASP A 94 -8.22 -19.81 3.16
CA ASP A 94 -8.93 -19.92 4.44
C ASP A 94 -7.91 -19.68 5.55
N PRO A 95 -7.82 -18.46 6.11
CA PRO A 95 -6.81 -18.19 7.12
C PRO A 95 -7.08 -19.05 8.36
N GLU A 96 -6.06 -19.73 8.85
CA GLU A 96 -6.02 -20.39 10.17
C GLU A 96 -6.10 -19.35 11.32
N GLY A 97 -7.19 -18.59 11.35
CA GLY A 97 -7.37 -17.41 12.18
C GLY A 97 -7.00 -16.11 11.47
N ILE A 98 -7.88 -15.12 11.63
CA ILE A 98 -7.59 -13.72 11.27
C ILE A 98 -6.50 -13.19 12.19
N TRP A 99 -5.48 -12.54 11.63
CA TRP A 99 -4.40 -11.97 12.41
C TRP A 99 -4.87 -10.79 13.25
N THR A 100 -4.36 -10.65 14.47
CA THR A 100 -4.47 -9.37 15.18
C THR A 100 -3.57 -8.33 14.51
N LYS A 101 -3.77 -7.05 14.85
CA LYS A 101 -2.92 -5.96 14.34
C LYS A 101 -1.45 -6.17 14.72
N GLU A 102 -1.23 -6.67 15.94
CA GLU A 102 0.09 -6.92 16.51
C GLU A 102 0.79 -8.07 15.78
N GLN A 103 0.08 -9.17 15.53
CA GLN A 103 0.60 -10.32 14.76
C GLN A 103 0.96 -9.92 13.33
N LEU A 104 0.08 -9.15 12.67
CA LEU A 104 0.34 -8.64 11.32
C LEU A 104 1.60 -7.76 11.28
N GLN A 105 1.73 -6.83 12.23
CA GLN A 105 2.89 -5.94 12.29
C GLN A 105 4.19 -6.75 12.51
N GLU A 106 4.19 -7.72 13.42
CA GLU A 106 5.34 -8.57 13.69
C GLU A 106 5.79 -9.34 12.43
N LYS A 107 4.83 -9.87 11.67
CA LYS A 107 5.09 -10.57 10.39
C LYS A 107 5.70 -9.64 9.34
N LEU A 108 5.15 -8.43 9.19
CA LEU A 108 5.67 -7.43 8.25
C LEU A 108 7.08 -6.95 8.63
N ASP A 109 7.36 -6.79 9.92
CA ASP A 109 8.66 -6.36 10.42
C ASP A 109 9.75 -7.42 10.12
N LYS A 110 9.39 -8.71 10.28
CA LYS A 110 10.26 -9.86 9.95
C LYS A 110 10.45 -10.05 8.45
N SER A 111 9.45 -9.69 7.64
CA SER A 111 9.54 -9.83 6.19
C SER A 111 10.64 -8.94 5.60
N LYS A 112 11.46 -9.53 4.74
CA LYS A 112 12.47 -8.83 3.93
C LYS A 112 12.00 -8.60 2.49
N ASN A 113 10.77 -8.99 2.19
CA ASN A 113 10.24 -8.88 0.84
C ASN A 113 10.08 -7.42 0.43
N LEU A 114 10.37 -7.16 -0.85
CA LEU A 114 10.13 -5.89 -1.52
C LEU A 114 9.08 -6.12 -2.60
N VAL A 115 8.28 -5.10 -2.86
CA VAL A 115 7.34 -5.08 -3.98
C VAL A 115 7.65 -3.89 -4.86
N TYR A 116 7.23 -3.94 -6.12
CA TYR A 116 7.42 -2.83 -7.04
C TYR A 116 6.16 -1.97 -7.07
N ALA A 117 6.32 -0.67 -6.82
CA ALA A 117 5.22 0.29 -6.80
C ALA A 117 5.27 1.19 -8.02
N VAL A 118 4.10 1.45 -8.61
CA VAL A 118 3.87 2.53 -9.57
C VAL A 118 2.89 3.51 -8.94
N PHE A 119 3.38 4.70 -8.63
CA PHE A 119 2.61 5.74 -7.96
C PHE A 119 1.85 6.60 -8.97
N GLY A 120 0.59 6.88 -8.63
CA GLY A 120 -0.25 7.85 -9.28
C GLY A 120 -0.40 9.12 -8.43
N LYS A 121 -1.46 9.88 -8.72
CA LYS A 121 -1.82 11.09 -7.98
C LYS A 121 -2.17 10.80 -6.52
N PHE A 122 -2.04 11.82 -5.69
CA PHE A 122 -2.63 11.80 -4.35
C PHE A 122 -4.16 11.94 -4.43
N ASP A 123 -4.88 11.20 -3.59
CA ASP A 123 -6.30 11.40 -3.39
C ASP A 123 -6.58 12.65 -2.52
N SER A 124 -7.86 13.03 -2.37
CA SER A 124 -8.27 14.17 -1.55
C SER A 124 -7.94 14.04 -0.06
N PHE A 125 -7.59 12.85 0.40
CA PHE A 125 -7.20 12.54 1.77
C PHE A 125 -5.67 12.49 1.95
N GLY A 126 -4.90 12.78 0.89
CA GLY A 126 -3.44 12.79 0.93
C GLY A 126 -2.80 11.40 0.85
N ARG A 127 -3.54 10.36 0.46
CA ARG A 127 -2.98 9.03 0.19
C ARG A 127 -2.49 8.94 -1.25
N ALA A 128 -1.31 8.38 -1.46
CA ALA A 128 -0.81 8.14 -2.81
C ALA A 128 -1.60 6.99 -3.45
N LEU A 129 -2.20 7.20 -4.62
CA LEU A 129 -2.79 6.12 -5.39
C LEU A 129 -1.66 5.23 -5.93
N VAL A 130 -1.75 3.92 -5.80
CA VAL A 130 -0.66 3.01 -6.16
C VAL A 130 -1.14 1.75 -6.86
N THR A 131 -0.32 1.26 -7.79
CA THR A 131 -0.39 -0.12 -8.28
C THR A 131 0.85 -0.86 -7.82
N LEU A 132 0.66 -1.96 -7.10
CA LEU A 132 1.74 -2.81 -6.60
C LEU A 132 1.89 -4.05 -7.48
N TYR A 133 3.14 -4.48 -7.64
CA TYR A 133 3.54 -5.69 -8.36
C TYR A 133 4.51 -6.49 -7.51
N THR A 134 4.59 -7.81 -7.75
CA THR A 134 5.53 -8.68 -7.03
C THR A 134 6.99 -8.27 -7.22
N ASP A 135 7.31 -7.70 -8.39
CA ASP A 135 8.66 -7.32 -8.79
C ASP A 135 8.62 -6.31 -9.96
N SER A 136 9.80 -5.86 -10.40
CA SER A 136 9.98 -4.85 -11.45
C SER A 136 9.55 -5.28 -12.85
N SER A 137 9.33 -6.58 -13.10
CA SER A 137 8.79 -7.06 -14.38
C SER A 137 7.33 -6.65 -14.60
N LYS A 138 6.62 -6.26 -13.53
CA LYS A 138 5.21 -5.84 -13.55
C LYS A 138 4.25 -6.92 -14.09
N ASN A 139 4.68 -8.18 -14.15
CA ASN A 139 3.89 -9.28 -14.68
C ASN A 139 2.76 -9.71 -13.73
N LYS A 140 2.98 -9.64 -12.42
CA LYS A 140 1.99 -10.03 -11.40
C LYS A 140 1.55 -8.82 -10.58
N SER A 141 0.37 -8.30 -10.89
CA SER A 141 -0.24 -7.17 -10.16
C SER A 141 -0.94 -7.63 -8.89
N ILE A 142 -0.49 -7.12 -7.74
CA ILE A 142 -1.12 -7.34 -6.43
C ILE A 142 -2.54 -6.74 -6.43
N ASN A 143 -2.74 -5.56 -7.02
CA ASN A 143 -4.07 -4.95 -7.13
C ASN A 143 -5.06 -5.84 -7.88
N ALA A 144 -4.62 -6.52 -8.95
CA ALA A 144 -5.47 -7.42 -9.72
C ALA A 144 -5.84 -8.68 -8.91
N MET A 145 -4.88 -9.24 -8.17
CA MET A 145 -5.11 -10.37 -7.26
C MET A 145 -6.11 -9.99 -6.15
N MET A 146 -5.89 -8.85 -5.50
CA MET A 146 -6.80 -8.28 -4.51
C MET A 146 -8.21 -8.05 -5.05
N LYS A 147 -8.34 -7.46 -6.24
CA LYS A 147 -9.64 -7.22 -6.88
C LYS A 147 -10.42 -8.53 -7.08
N LYS A 148 -9.76 -9.59 -7.56
CA LYS A 148 -10.36 -10.92 -7.73
C LYS A 148 -10.80 -11.49 -6.38
N PHE A 149 -9.94 -11.42 -5.37
CA PHE A 149 -10.23 -11.91 -4.03
C PHE A 149 -11.43 -11.20 -3.39
N VAL A 150 -11.44 -9.87 -3.39
CA VAL A 150 -12.54 -9.06 -2.85
C VAL A 150 -13.87 -9.34 -3.59
N GLN A 151 -13.83 -9.61 -4.90
CA GLN A 151 -15.01 -10.01 -5.65
C GLN A 151 -15.54 -11.40 -5.24
N LYS A 152 -14.64 -12.36 -4.97
CA LYS A 152 -15.03 -13.69 -4.44
C LYS A 152 -15.73 -13.56 -3.08
N LEU A 153 -15.22 -12.70 -2.19
CA LEU A 153 -15.81 -12.46 -0.86
C LEU A 153 -17.23 -11.90 -0.90
N LYS A 154 -17.60 -11.15 -1.96
CA LYS A 154 -18.95 -10.58 -2.12
C LYS A 154 -19.99 -11.55 -2.69
N LYS A 155 -19.53 -12.66 -3.29
CA LYS A 155 -20.40 -13.69 -3.90
C LYS A 155 -20.78 -14.80 -2.92
N ARG A 156 -20.17 -14.82 -1.74
CA ARG A 156 -20.53 -15.67 -0.60
C ARG A 156 -21.58 -14.99 0.24
#